data_AF-A0AB37WKD5-F1
#
_entry.id   AF-A0AB37WKD5-F1
#
_cell.length_a   1.000
_cell.length_b   1.000
_cell.length_c   1.000
_cell.angle_alpha   90.00
_cell.angle_beta   90.00
_cell.angle_gamma   90.00
#
_symmetry.space_group_name_H-M   'P 1'
#
loop_
_entity.id
_entity.type
_entity.pdbx_description
1 polymer ?
#
loop_
_entity_poly.entity_id
_entity_poly.type
_entity_poly.pdbx_seq_one_letter_code
_entity_poly.pdbx_strand_id
1 'polypeptide(L)'
;MRPPAHRTKLPQGSLRPPATRSSDRPCPRQFSYKHPRQFLVAHQSSPRPQLPFLYPSGQHLSNGQLQRLFSISANHKKFIKETAKLSVRYSILIFLLSSCVSIASLGILSEQQERAFPSPHEWSLITRFRFRRGKWWQVPENNEEEGFPNWARVYSELEYALNRLENPDKDGAGLMDQEEGGILVPGLGKAGFDLTAKSEEWRQGDYEVLMGMGNAAERLDGWVTDKWRRNVWAPEFIQSPSNPRPKAVLPGMPEPPDEEHRTPAAEAPETFYLKIITSKGFTTYQRLSAALSYADWLSFRKLPDSAEEMYRWALDIAIAGLPTSEPSAVIDRDSGILSSTAPREAITPNIVYAATNLATFLAEQRRVASALPIFISLLRARIEADEERVPLAQSKKDNSLAGTLFSLLREPDYPDVPASGDEPLLRKESDRCEEAALKNYIGEILFATAGSSSGQRQQGLSWVRDAVSTSKLAQSLEPIRANDDLRKKCEKCEEVGLESWGKIMTYLAAEAREKRDHTKSGGLQGLVWKVKGTKDLDEKVEDLEGEEEGVILRLNKLRSKMLKEEYAEMDRKYARTFVF
;
A
#
# COMPACT_ATOMS: atom_id res chain seq x y z
N MET A 1 38.37 37.98 2.53
CA MET A 1 39.16 36.93 3.22
C MET A 1 38.61 35.56 2.80
N ARG A 2 39.48 34.59 2.48
CA ARG A 2 39.13 33.19 2.16
C ARG A 2 40.13 32.27 2.86
N PRO A 3 39.72 31.22 3.58
CA PRO A 3 40.64 30.18 4.04
C PRO A 3 41.00 29.20 2.89
N PRO A 4 42.20 28.58 2.89
CA PRO A 4 42.74 27.88 1.73
C PRO A 4 42.55 26.35 1.76
N ALA A 5 42.60 25.73 0.57
CA ALA A 5 42.59 24.28 0.40
C ALA A 5 43.99 23.66 0.57
N HIS A 6 44.08 22.51 1.25
CA HIS A 6 45.33 21.75 1.37
C HIS A 6 45.51 20.75 0.23
N ARG A 7 46.67 20.84 -0.43
CA ARG A 7 47.11 19.95 -1.52
C ARG A 7 48.23 19.05 -0.98
N THR A 8 48.04 17.73 -0.99
CA THR A 8 49.06 16.77 -0.54
C THR A 8 50.20 16.64 -1.54
N LYS A 9 51.44 16.53 -1.05
CA LYS A 9 52.66 16.43 -1.86
C LYS A 9 53.12 14.97 -1.99
N LEU A 10 53.60 14.60 -3.18
CA LEU A 10 54.39 13.40 -3.43
C LEU A 10 55.88 13.65 -3.09
N PRO A 11 56.62 12.65 -2.60
CA PRO A 11 58.07 12.63 -2.67
C PRO A 11 58.58 11.71 -3.80
N GLN A 12 59.45 12.28 -4.65
CA GLN A 12 60.56 11.55 -5.29
C GLN A 12 61.53 11.11 -4.16
N GLY A 13 62.38 10.08 -4.22
CA GLY A 13 62.83 9.20 -5.32
C GLY A 13 64.36 8.98 -5.16
N SER A 14 64.88 7.75 -5.13
CA SER A 14 66.34 7.48 -5.12
C SER A 14 66.72 6.02 -5.45
N LEU A 15 67.99 5.80 -5.75
CA LEU A 15 68.65 4.56 -6.21
C LEU A 15 69.77 4.17 -5.19
N ARG A 16 70.54 3.06 -5.29
CA ARG A 16 70.73 2.06 -6.36
C ARG A 16 70.87 0.63 -5.71
N PRO A 17 71.90 -0.27 -5.87
CA PRO A 17 71.78 -1.69 -5.46
C PRO A 17 72.98 -2.19 -4.59
N PRO A 18 73.44 -3.46 -4.65
CA PRO A 18 72.77 -4.75 -4.38
C PRO A 18 73.46 -5.55 -3.24
N ALA A 19 72.77 -6.51 -2.60
CA ALA A 19 73.42 -7.74 -2.10
C ALA A 19 72.42 -8.87 -1.79
N THR A 20 72.83 -10.10 -2.11
CA THR A 20 72.20 -11.40 -1.89
C THR A 20 71.67 -11.69 -0.47
N ARG A 21 70.54 -12.42 -0.37
CA ARG A 21 70.51 -13.82 0.13
C ARG A 21 69.11 -14.49 0.10
N SER A 22 69.14 -15.82 -0.02
CA SER A 22 68.11 -16.83 0.32
C SER A 22 66.65 -16.59 -0.08
N SER A 23 66.24 -17.33 -1.13
CA SER A 23 64.84 -17.69 -1.40
C SER A 23 64.25 -18.52 -0.26
N ASP A 24 63.05 -18.16 0.21
CA ASP A 24 62.13 -19.14 0.78
C ASP A 24 60.70 -18.95 0.24
N ARG A 25 59.94 -20.04 0.23
CA ARG A 25 58.78 -20.25 -0.68
C ARG A 25 57.53 -19.45 -0.31
N PRO A 26 56.65 -19.21 -1.32
CA PRO A 26 55.26 -19.69 -1.16
C PRO A 26 54.66 -20.28 -2.45
N CYS A 27 53.33 -20.44 -2.45
CA CYS A 27 52.44 -20.81 -3.57
C CYS A 27 52.23 -22.32 -3.87
N PRO A 28 51.06 -22.69 -4.48
CA PRO A 28 50.19 -23.67 -3.83
C PRO A 28 49.75 -24.84 -4.74
N ARG A 29 48.80 -25.63 -4.24
CA ARG A 29 48.11 -26.75 -4.92
C ARG A 29 47.60 -26.38 -6.31
N GLN A 30 47.59 -27.33 -7.26
CA GLN A 30 46.42 -27.62 -8.09
C GLN A 30 46.37 -29.09 -8.59
N PHE A 31 45.13 -29.57 -8.67
CA PHE A 31 44.50 -30.68 -9.41
C PHE A 31 45.28 -31.73 -10.25
N SER A 32 44.91 -33.00 -9.99
CA SER A 32 44.65 -34.14 -10.89
C SER A 32 45.43 -34.33 -12.21
N TYR A 33 46.05 -35.51 -12.38
CA TYR A 33 46.07 -36.26 -13.66
C TYR A 33 46.16 -37.79 -13.43
N LYS A 34 45.64 -38.58 -14.38
CA LYS A 34 45.66 -40.06 -14.37
C LYS A 34 46.78 -40.62 -15.26
N HIS A 35 47.56 -41.59 -14.76
CA HIS A 35 48.26 -42.69 -15.50
C HIS A 35 49.26 -42.29 -16.63
N PRO A 36 50.14 -43.20 -17.19
CA PRO A 36 50.11 -44.67 -17.16
C PRO A 36 51.46 -45.44 -16.97
N ARG A 37 51.32 -46.77 -16.86
CA ARG A 37 52.20 -47.89 -17.30
C ARG A 37 53.74 -47.70 -17.35
N GLN A 38 54.45 -48.61 -16.69
CA GLN A 38 55.65 -49.27 -17.26
C GLN A 38 55.81 -50.71 -16.75
N PHE A 39 56.57 -51.53 -17.50
CA PHE A 39 56.49 -52.99 -17.49
C PHE A 39 57.43 -53.67 -16.47
N LEU A 40 57.05 -54.89 -16.07
CA LEU A 40 57.93 -55.84 -15.38
C LEU A 40 58.97 -56.40 -16.35
N VAL A 41 60.25 -56.30 -16.00
CA VAL A 41 61.30 -57.19 -16.52
C VAL A 41 61.32 -58.43 -15.64
N ALA A 42 61.20 -59.60 -16.25
CA ALA A 42 61.26 -60.88 -15.54
C ALA A 42 62.72 -61.30 -15.28
N HIS A 43 63.00 -61.82 -14.09
CA HIS A 43 64.11 -62.73 -13.87
C HIS A 43 63.69 -63.91 -13.00
N GLN A 44 64.20 -65.09 -13.35
CA GLN A 44 63.80 -66.39 -12.82
C GLN A 44 64.63 -66.76 -11.59
N SER A 45 64.06 -67.49 -10.62
CA SER A 45 64.48 -68.86 -10.25
C SER A 45 64.05 -69.31 -8.84
N SER A 46 63.63 -70.58 -8.75
CA SER A 46 63.63 -71.44 -7.54
C SER A 46 62.57 -71.18 -6.42
N PRO A 47 62.03 -72.22 -5.74
CA PRO A 47 60.70 -72.14 -5.13
C PRO A 47 60.68 -72.02 -3.59
N ARG A 48 59.78 -71.19 -3.05
CA ARG A 48 59.32 -71.24 -1.65
C ARG A 48 57.89 -70.66 -1.50
N PRO A 49 57.22 -70.84 -0.34
CA PRO A 49 55.87 -71.39 -0.28
C PRO A 49 54.79 -70.46 -0.83
N GLN A 50 53.82 -71.05 -1.53
CA GLN A 50 52.68 -70.33 -2.09
C GLN A 50 51.77 -69.80 -0.98
N LEU A 51 51.72 -68.47 -0.85
CA LEU A 51 50.81 -67.79 0.07
C LEU A 51 49.44 -67.59 -0.62
N PRO A 52 48.32 -68.06 -0.03
CA PRO A 52 47.02 -68.16 -0.72
C PRO A 52 46.29 -66.82 -0.93
N PHE A 53 46.96 -65.68 -0.73
CA PHE A 53 46.38 -64.35 -0.92
C PHE A 53 46.70 -63.71 -2.29
N LEU A 54 47.46 -64.37 -3.17
CA LEU A 54 47.87 -63.83 -4.48
C LEU A 54 47.31 -64.58 -5.71
N TYR A 55 46.37 -65.50 -5.52
CA TYR A 55 45.58 -66.08 -6.62
C TYR A 55 44.07 -65.94 -6.36
N PRO A 56 43.34 -65.11 -7.13
CA PRO A 56 41.88 -65.11 -7.14
C PRO A 56 41.37 -66.19 -8.12
N SER A 57 41.69 -67.46 -7.84
CA SER A 57 41.18 -68.60 -8.60
C SER A 57 39.92 -69.18 -7.92
N GLY A 58 38.81 -69.21 -8.67
CA GLY A 58 37.57 -69.85 -8.23
C GLY A 58 36.44 -68.87 -7.93
N GLN A 59 35.61 -68.62 -8.94
CA GLN A 59 34.26 -68.12 -8.72
C GLN A 59 33.45 -69.17 -7.97
N HIS A 60 33.39 -69.07 -6.65
CA HIS A 60 32.29 -69.62 -5.88
C HIS A 60 31.88 -68.60 -4.84
N LEU A 61 30.65 -68.08 -4.98
CA LEU A 61 30.00 -67.20 -4.02
C LEU A 61 29.67 -68.01 -2.75
N SER A 62 30.71 -68.32 -1.98
CA SER A 62 30.55 -68.92 -0.66
C SER A 62 30.11 -67.84 0.32
N ASN A 63 29.19 -68.19 1.21
CA ASN A 63 28.65 -67.27 2.23
C ASN A 63 29.75 -66.63 3.11
N GLY A 64 30.94 -67.22 3.15
CA GLY A 64 32.14 -66.66 3.81
C GLY A 64 32.68 -65.35 3.20
N GLN A 65 32.48 -65.07 1.91
CA GLN A 65 32.89 -63.76 1.33
C GLN A 65 31.90 -62.65 1.68
N LEU A 66 30.60 -62.92 1.65
CA LEU A 66 29.58 -62.00 2.17
C LEU A 66 29.76 -61.78 3.68
N GLN A 67 30.02 -62.84 4.45
CA GLN A 67 30.37 -62.72 5.86
C GLN A 67 31.70 -61.99 6.11
N ARG A 68 32.63 -61.86 5.14
CA ARG A 68 33.81 -61.00 5.27
C ARG A 68 33.54 -59.54 4.97
N LEU A 69 32.60 -59.24 4.07
CA LEU A 69 32.09 -57.87 3.87
C LEU A 69 31.30 -57.39 5.09
N PHE A 70 30.64 -58.30 5.80
CA PHE A 70 29.94 -58.03 7.07
C PHE A 70 30.70 -58.45 8.34
N SER A 71 31.97 -58.89 8.25
CA SER A 71 32.78 -59.21 9.44
C SER A 71 33.34 -57.92 10.03
N ILE A 72 32.46 -57.19 10.73
CA ILE A 72 32.84 -56.02 11.49
C ILE A 72 33.86 -56.46 12.56
N SER A 73 35.14 -56.17 12.31
CA SER A 73 36.23 -56.46 13.24
C SER A 73 35.94 -55.83 14.60
N ALA A 74 36.50 -56.36 15.69
CA ALA A 74 36.28 -55.79 17.03
C ALA A 74 36.62 -54.29 17.11
N ASN A 75 37.62 -53.85 16.32
CA ASN A 75 38.01 -52.45 16.19
C ASN A 75 36.98 -51.63 15.39
N HIS A 76 36.40 -52.17 14.31
CA HIS A 76 35.28 -51.50 13.63
C HIS A 76 34.01 -51.46 14.48
N LYS A 77 33.74 -52.46 15.34
CA LYS A 77 32.60 -52.41 16.28
C LYS A 77 32.76 -51.29 17.31
N LYS A 78 33.98 -51.08 17.83
CA LYS A 78 34.30 -49.94 18.70
C LYS A 78 34.17 -48.61 17.95
N PHE A 79 34.79 -48.49 16.77
CA PHE A 79 34.71 -47.29 15.94
C PHE A 79 33.25 -46.93 15.61
N ILE A 80 32.44 -47.85 15.08
CA ILE A 80 31.02 -47.59 14.78
C ILE A 80 30.24 -47.18 16.03
N LYS A 81 30.49 -47.81 17.19
CA LYS A 81 29.83 -47.44 18.46
C LYS A 81 30.24 -46.05 18.95
N GLU A 82 31.50 -45.66 18.79
CA GLU A 82 32.03 -44.35 19.16
C GLU A 82 31.56 -43.25 18.19
N THR A 83 31.62 -43.51 16.88
CA THR A 83 31.07 -42.63 15.83
C THR A 83 29.56 -42.45 15.98
N ALA A 84 28.80 -43.51 16.28
CA ALA A 84 27.36 -43.40 16.56
C ALA A 84 27.08 -42.59 17.83
N LYS A 85 27.88 -42.77 18.90
CA LYS A 85 27.75 -41.98 20.13
C LYS A 85 28.10 -40.51 19.91
N LEU A 86 29.08 -40.22 19.07
CA LEU A 86 29.45 -38.86 18.67
C LEU A 86 28.39 -38.23 17.75
N SER A 87 27.92 -38.93 16.73
CA SER A 87 26.91 -38.41 15.80
C SER A 87 25.59 -38.12 16.51
N VAL A 88 25.11 -38.99 17.41
CA VAL A 88 23.91 -38.71 18.23
C VAL A 88 24.09 -37.47 19.10
N ARG A 89 25.27 -37.31 19.75
CA ARG A 89 25.57 -36.11 20.55
C ARG A 89 25.56 -34.83 19.70
N TYR A 90 26.22 -34.83 18.54
CA TYR A 90 26.24 -33.68 17.66
C TYR A 90 24.87 -33.42 17.01
N SER A 91 24.09 -34.46 16.69
CA SER A 91 22.73 -34.30 16.17
C SER A 91 21.81 -33.62 17.20
N ILE A 92 21.91 -34.00 18.47
CA ILE A 92 21.17 -33.33 19.56
C ILE A 92 21.62 -31.87 19.70
N LEU A 93 22.93 -31.59 19.68
CA LEU A 93 23.45 -30.22 19.76
C LEU A 93 23.02 -29.35 18.58
N ILE A 94 23.07 -29.89 17.35
CA ILE A 94 22.62 -29.20 16.13
C ILE A 94 21.11 -28.98 16.16
N PHE A 95 20.32 -29.96 16.61
CA PHE A 95 18.88 -29.82 16.76
C PHE A 95 18.51 -28.73 17.79
N LEU A 96 19.17 -28.71 18.95
CA LEU A 96 18.97 -27.66 19.95
C LEU A 96 19.40 -26.29 19.42
N LEU A 97 20.57 -26.19 18.79
CA LEU A 97 21.06 -24.92 18.24
C LEU A 97 20.14 -24.37 17.14
N SER A 98 19.74 -25.22 16.18
CA SER A 98 18.82 -24.83 15.11
C SER A 98 17.43 -24.46 15.64
N SER A 99 16.91 -25.19 16.63
CA SER A 99 15.66 -24.84 17.31
C SER A 99 15.75 -23.49 18.02
N CYS A 100 16.83 -23.22 18.76
CA CYS A 100 17.05 -21.92 19.40
C CYS A 100 17.16 -20.78 18.38
N VAL A 101 17.87 -20.98 17.26
CA VAL A 101 17.96 -19.99 16.16
C VAL A 101 16.60 -19.77 15.48
N SER A 102 15.80 -20.82 15.28
CA SER A 102 14.43 -20.71 14.73
C SER A 102 13.50 -19.96 15.68
N ILE A 103 13.56 -20.22 16.99
CA ILE A 103 12.77 -19.48 17.99
C ILE A 103 13.22 -18.01 18.06
N ALA A 104 14.53 -17.74 18.03
CA ALA A 104 15.06 -16.39 18.05
C ALA A 104 14.68 -15.59 16.79
N SER A 105 14.75 -16.20 15.60
CA SER A 105 14.33 -15.55 14.35
C SER A 105 12.82 -15.29 14.30
N LEU A 106 11.99 -16.24 14.76
CA LEU A 106 10.54 -16.00 14.92
C LEU A 106 10.26 -14.87 15.92
N GLY A 107 11.01 -14.79 17.02
CA GLY A 107 10.92 -13.68 17.97
C GLY A 107 11.25 -12.33 17.33
N ILE A 108 12.38 -12.23 16.62
CA ILE A 108 12.79 -11.01 15.90
C ILE A 108 11.76 -10.61 14.85
N LEU A 109 11.23 -11.55 14.07
CA LEU A 109 10.19 -11.27 13.07
C LEU A 109 8.88 -10.81 13.74
N SER A 110 8.48 -11.42 14.87
CA SER A 110 7.29 -10.99 15.61
C SER A 110 7.44 -9.58 16.19
N GLU A 111 8.64 -9.22 16.64
CA GLU A 111 8.96 -7.88 17.17
C GLU A 111 9.00 -6.83 16.04
N GLN A 112 9.55 -7.17 14.88
CA GLN A 112 9.46 -6.33 13.69
C GLN A 112 8.01 -6.13 13.24
N GLN A 113 7.18 -7.18 13.31
CA GLN A 113 5.75 -7.11 13.02
C GLN A 113 4.96 -6.28 14.04
N GLU A 114 5.29 -6.33 15.33
CA GLU A 114 4.67 -5.47 16.35
C GLU A 114 5.02 -3.99 16.13
N ARG A 115 6.27 -3.69 15.73
CA ARG A 115 6.69 -2.32 15.42
C ARG A 115 6.10 -1.76 14.13
N ALA A 116 5.84 -2.62 13.15
CA ALA A 116 5.20 -2.23 11.89
C ALA A 116 3.68 -2.10 12.03
N PHE A 117 3.07 -3.00 12.80
CA PHE A 117 1.64 -3.10 13.04
C PHE A 117 1.37 -3.28 14.55
N PRO A 118 1.41 -2.18 15.33
CA PRO A 118 1.16 -2.23 16.76
C PRO A 118 -0.25 -2.75 17.02
N SER A 119 -0.38 -3.59 18.05
CA SER A 119 -1.66 -4.21 18.42
C SER A 119 -1.99 -3.94 19.89
N PRO A 120 -3.27 -3.68 20.25
CA PRO A 120 -3.64 -3.30 21.61
C PRO A 120 -3.12 -4.26 22.68
N HIS A 121 -2.55 -3.73 23.76
CA HIS A 121 -1.90 -4.56 24.78
C HIS A 121 -2.90 -5.43 25.56
N GLU A 122 -4.16 -4.98 25.64
CA GLU A 122 -5.27 -5.69 26.28
C GLU A 122 -5.71 -6.96 25.53
N TRP A 123 -5.36 -7.11 24.24
CA TRP A 123 -5.74 -8.27 23.45
C TRP A 123 -4.87 -9.49 23.79
N SER A 124 -5.48 -10.66 23.86
CA SER A 124 -4.73 -11.91 23.97
C SER A 124 -3.73 -12.09 22.81
N LEU A 125 -2.58 -12.69 23.12
CA LEU A 125 -1.47 -12.89 22.17
C LEU A 125 -1.89 -13.57 20.86
N ILE A 126 -2.89 -14.45 20.90
CA ILE A 126 -3.45 -15.12 19.73
C ILE A 126 -4.12 -14.11 18.79
N THR A 127 -4.94 -13.20 19.33
CA THR A 127 -5.64 -12.16 18.55
C THR A 127 -4.65 -11.16 17.98
N ARG A 128 -3.68 -10.70 18.78
CA ARG A 128 -2.56 -9.86 18.34
C ARG A 128 -1.74 -10.47 17.21
N PHE A 129 -1.43 -11.77 17.29
CA PHE A 129 -0.68 -12.48 16.24
C PHE A 129 -1.49 -12.63 14.95
N ARG A 130 -2.81 -12.85 15.05
CA ARG A 130 -3.72 -13.00 13.91
C ARG A 130 -3.98 -11.69 13.19
N PHE A 131 -4.21 -10.61 13.95
CA PHE A 131 -4.29 -9.24 13.43
C PHE A 131 -3.02 -8.85 12.66
N ARG A 132 -1.84 -9.03 13.27
CA ARG A 132 -0.55 -8.74 12.61
C ARG A 132 -0.32 -9.57 11.36
N ARG A 133 -0.70 -10.85 11.35
CA ARG A 133 -0.70 -11.68 10.12
C ARG A 133 -1.63 -11.11 9.04
N GLY A 134 -2.85 -10.70 9.40
CA GLY A 134 -3.78 -10.05 8.48
C GLY A 134 -3.18 -8.80 7.84
N LYS A 135 -2.64 -7.88 8.65
CA LYS A 135 -1.95 -6.65 8.19
C LYS A 135 -0.69 -6.97 7.37
N TRP A 136 0.06 -8.03 7.72
CA TRP A 136 1.22 -8.48 6.96
C TRP A 136 0.88 -8.89 5.53
N TRP A 137 -0.21 -9.67 5.33
CA TRP A 137 -0.69 -10.10 4.00
C TRP A 137 -1.33 -8.96 3.18
N GLN A 138 -1.74 -7.86 3.82
CA GLN A 138 -2.24 -6.65 3.12
C GLN A 138 -1.13 -5.89 2.40
N VAL A 139 0.13 -6.00 2.85
CA VAL A 139 1.27 -5.38 2.18
C VAL A 139 1.65 -6.22 0.94
N PRO A 140 1.61 -5.67 -0.29
CA PRO A 140 1.90 -6.43 -1.50
C PRO A 140 3.34 -6.98 -1.58
N GLU A 141 4.27 -6.31 -0.89
CA GLU A 141 5.71 -6.62 -0.86
C GLU A 141 6.04 -7.87 -0.01
N ASN A 142 5.10 -8.32 0.84
CA ASN A 142 5.31 -9.39 1.82
C ASN A 142 4.85 -10.78 1.35
N ASN A 143 4.33 -10.88 0.11
CA ASN A 143 3.55 -12.03 -0.35
C ASN A 143 4.33 -12.96 -1.29
N GLU A 144 3.85 -14.20 -1.40
CA GLU A 144 4.45 -15.25 -2.24
C GLU A 144 4.44 -14.89 -3.75
N GLU A 145 3.44 -14.12 -4.19
CA GLU A 145 3.39 -13.50 -5.50
C GLU A 145 3.60 -11.98 -5.33
N GLU A 146 4.75 -11.48 -5.78
CA GLU A 146 5.11 -10.07 -5.63
C GLU A 146 4.09 -9.14 -6.31
N GLY A 147 3.59 -8.14 -5.57
CA GLY A 147 2.80 -7.05 -6.12
C GLY A 147 1.28 -7.14 -5.90
N PHE A 148 0.75 -8.24 -5.33
CA PHE A 148 -0.68 -8.35 -5.03
C PHE A 148 -0.96 -8.82 -3.58
N PRO A 149 -1.82 -8.11 -2.81
CA PRO A 149 -2.30 -8.59 -1.52
C PRO A 149 -3.14 -9.87 -1.66
N ASN A 150 -2.84 -10.90 -0.86
CA ASN A 150 -3.65 -12.11 -0.84
C ASN A 150 -4.90 -11.89 0.03
N TRP A 151 -5.93 -11.27 -0.55
CA TRP A 151 -7.15 -10.87 0.15
C TRP A 151 -7.87 -12.03 0.84
N ALA A 152 -7.82 -13.24 0.28
CA ALA A 152 -8.37 -14.44 0.92
C ALA A 152 -7.68 -14.79 2.24
N ARG A 153 -6.33 -14.71 2.29
CA ARG A 153 -5.57 -14.88 3.54
C ARG A 153 -5.80 -13.71 4.50
N VAL A 154 -5.85 -12.47 4.01
CA VAL A 154 -6.17 -11.28 4.82
C VAL A 154 -7.51 -11.46 5.53
N TYR A 155 -8.57 -11.79 4.77
CA TYR A 155 -9.91 -11.99 5.31
C TYR A 155 -9.92 -13.12 6.35
N SER A 156 -9.32 -14.28 6.07
CA SER A 156 -9.33 -15.41 7.02
C SER A 156 -8.58 -15.11 8.33
N GLU A 157 -7.47 -14.37 8.29
CA GLU A 157 -6.71 -13.99 9.50
C GLU A 157 -7.43 -12.92 10.33
N LEU A 158 -8.05 -11.94 9.67
CA LEU A 158 -8.83 -10.89 10.33
C LEU A 158 -10.18 -11.41 10.85
N GLU A 159 -10.85 -12.30 10.12
CA GLU A 159 -12.07 -13.00 10.56
C GLU A 159 -11.80 -13.80 11.83
N TYR A 160 -10.65 -14.48 11.92
CA TYR A 160 -10.27 -15.20 13.13
C TYR A 160 -9.98 -14.25 14.31
N ALA A 161 -9.44 -13.06 14.05
CA ALA A 161 -9.28 -12.03 15.08
C ALA A 161 -10.64 -11.49 15.55
N LEU A 162 -11.52 -11.10 14.62
CA LEU A 162 -12.86 -10.58 14.88
C LEU A 162 -13.72 -11.57 15.68
N ASN A 163 -13.74 -12.85 15.29
CA ASN A 163 -14.40 -13.94 16.02
C ASN A 163 -13.85 -14.21 17.45
N ARG A 164 -12.74 -13.55 17.84
CA ARG A 164 -12.23 -13.56 19.22
C ARG A 164 -12.52 -12.26 19.96
N LEU A 165 -12.52 -11.12 19.26
CA LEU A 165 -12.93 -9.81 19.76
C LEU A 165 -14.42 -9.76 20.08
N GLU A 166 -15.27 -10.41 19.28
CA GLU A 166 -16.72 -10.44 19.50
C GLU A 166 -17.19 -11.55 20.45
N ASN A 167 -16.27 -12.41 20.91
CA ASN A 167 -16.61 -13.57 21.75
C ASN A 167 -16.48 -13.23 23.24
N PRO A 168 -17.58 -13.28 24.03
CA PRO A 168 -17.56 -12.90 25.45
C PRO A 168 -16.62 -13.73 26.33
N ASP A 169 -16.35 -14.98 25.96
CA ASP A 169 -15.45 -15.89 26.70
C ASP A 169 -13.96 -15.66 26.40
N LYS A 170 -13.64 -14.66 25.56
CA LYS A 170 -12.28 -14.37 25.06
C LYS A 170 -11.96 -12.88 25.21
N ASP A 171 -11.65 -12.18 24.11
CA ASP A 171 -11.26 -10.77 24.12
C ASP A 171 -12.50 -9.83 24.09
N GLY A 172 -13.70 -10.40 23.85
CA GLY A 172 -15.00 -9.73 23.88
C GLY A 172 -15.67 -9.64 25.25
N ALA A 173 -14.99 -10.03 26.33
CA ALA A 173 -15.51 -9.87 27.68
C ALA A 173 -15.88 -8.41 27.96
N GLY A 174 -17.14 -8.16 28.36
CA GLY A 174 -17.66 -6.82 28.63
C GLY A 174 -18.24 -6.07 27.43
N LEU A 175 -18.36 -6.70 26.24
CA LEU A 175 -19.23 -6.17 25.17
C LEU A 175 -20.70 -6.25 25.59
N MET A 176 -21.45 -5.18 25.30
CA MET A 176 -22.90 -5.14 25.50
C MET A 176 -23.61 -5.03 24.15
N ASP A 177 -24.66 -5.84 23.96
CA ASP A 177 -25.62 -5.63 22.88
C ASP A 177 -26.27 -4.24 23.01
N GLN A 178 -26.42 -3.53 21.91
CA GLN A 178 -27.09 -2.23 21.92
C GLN A 178 -28.61 -2.39 22.09
N GLU A 179 -29.15 -1.99 23.25
CA GLU A 179 -30.59 -2.14 23.58
C GLU A 179 -31.49 -1.06 22.95
N GLU A 180 -30.97 0.13 22.66
CA GLU A 180 -31.72 1.24 22.04
C GLU A 180 -31.10 1.67 20.69
N GLY A 181 -31.94 1.77 19.66
CA GLY A 181 -31.58 2.33 18.36
C GLY A 181 -30.83 1.40 17.40
N GLY A 182 -30.62 0.13 17.75
CA GLY A 182 -30.02 -0.86 16.86
C GLY A 182 -30.83 -1.04 15.57
N ILE A 183 -30.30 -0.53 14.45
CA ILE A 183 -30.92 -0.71 13.13
C ILE A 183 -30.87 -2.21 12.83
N LEU A 184 -32.05 -2.84 12.73
CA LEU A 184 -32.20 -4.23 12.29
C LEU A 184 -31.97 -4.28 10.78
N VAL A 185 -30.70 -4.32 10.38
CA VAL A 185 -30.33 -4.46 8.97
C VAL A 185 -30.71 -5.88 8.50
N PRO A 186 -31.51 -6.03 7.44
CA PRO A 186 -31.94 -7.35 6.96
C PRO A 186 -30.74 -8.26 6.63
N GLY A 187 -30.71 -9.45 7.22
CA GLY A 187 -29.60 -10.42 7.06
C GLY A 187 -28.43 -10.25 8.03
N LEU A 188 -28.37 -9.14 8.76
CA LEU A 188 -27.23 -8.74 9.60
C LEU A 188 -27.48 -8.88 11.12
N GLY A 189 -28.75 -8.91 11.54
CA GLY A 189 -29.14 -9.06 12.94
C GLY A 189 -29.15 -7.73 13.71
N LYS A 190 -28.82 -7.77 15.01
CA LYS A 190 -28.60 -6.56 15.81
C LYS A 190 -27.29 -5.90 15.35
N ALA A 191 -27.36 -4.81 14.60
CA ALA A 191 -26.15 -4.15 14.10
C ALA A 191 -25.49 -3.30 15.21
N GLY A 192 -24.31 -3.72 15.65
CA GLY A 192 -23.40 -2.93 16.50
C GLY A 192 -23.40 -3.29 17.98
N PHE A 193 -22.29 -2.96 18.64
CA PHE A 193 -22.07 -3.14 20.09
C PHE A 193 -21.94 -1.79 20.79
N ASP A 194 -22.22 -1.73 22.09
CA ASP A 194 -21.78 -0.61 22.94
C ASP A 194 -20.35 -0.87 23.43
N LEU A 195 -19.40 -0.14 22.85
CA LEU A 195 -17.98 -0.23 23.13
C LEU A 195 -17.51 0.80 24.19
N THR A 196 -18.41 1.58 24.79
CA THR A 196 -18.02 2.63 25.76
C THR A 196 -17.36 2.08 27.04
N ALA A 197 -17.58 0.80 27.35
CA ALA A 197 -16.92 0.10 28.45
C ALA A 197 -15.50 -0.41 28.12
N LYS A 198 -15.06 -0.33 26.85
CA LYS A 198 -13.74 -0.76 26.38
C LYS A 198 -12.73 0.41 26.34
N SER A 199 -11.45 0.08 26.47
CA SER A 199 -10.35 1.04 26.32
C SER A 199 -10.32 1.68 24.93
N GLU A 200 -9.56 2.76 24.81
CA GLU A 200 -9.35 3.44 23.52
C GLU A 200 -8.48 2.62 22.56
N GLU A 201 -7.44 1.94 23.07
CA GLU A 201 -6.63 1.01 22.27
C GLU A 201 -7.50 -0.12 21.70
N TRP A 202 -8.35 -0.74 22.53
CA TRP A 202 -9.23 -1.82 22.10
C TRP A 202 -10.19 -1.35 21.01
N ARG A 203 -10.80 -0.17 21.17
CA ARG A 203 -11.71 0.44 20.18
C ARG A 203 -10.99 0.76 18.86
N GLN A 204 -9.80 1.35 18.90
CA GLN A 204 -9.02 1.63 17.69
C GLN A 204 -8.64 0.33 16.95
N GLY A 205 -8.19 -0.69 17.68
CA GLY A 205 -7.87 -2.00 17.10
C GLY A 205 -9.09 -2.68 16.46
N ASP A 206 -10.26 -2.63 17.11
CA ASP A 206 -11.50 -3.22 16.59
C ASP A 206 -11.98 -2.51 15.32
N TYR A 207 -11.96 -1.16 15.30
CA TYR A 207 -12.18 -0.36 14.10
C TYR A 207 -11.22 -0.77 12.96
N GLU A 208 -9.94 -0.98 13.24
CA GLU A 208 -8.95 -1.40 12.24
C GLU A 208 -9.17 -2.83 11.72
N VAL A 209 -9.70 -3.74 12.54
CA VAL A 209 -10.11 -5.08 12.11
C VAL A 209 -11.34 -4.97 11.21
N LEU A 210 -12.39 -4.25 11.64
CA LEU A 210 -13.64 -4.09 10.89
C LEU A 210 -13.42 -3.38 9.55
N MET A 211 -12.66 -2.30 9.50
CA MET A 211 -12.29 -1.63 8.24
C MET A 211 -11.43 -2.53 7.34
N GLY A 212 -10.53 -3.33 7.93
CA GLY A 212 -9.73 -4.31 7.20
C GLY A 212 -10.58 -5.45 6.61
N MET A 213 -11.61 -5.88 7.34
CA MET A 213 -12.59 -6.87 6.89
C MET A 213 -13.48 -6.35 5.77
N GLY A 214 -14.00 -5.12 5.89
CA GLY A 214 -14.73 -4.43 4.82
C GLY A 214 -13.92 -4.36 3.53
N ASN A 215 -12.70 -3.80 3.59
CA ASN A 215 -11.80 -3.71 2.45
C ASN A 215 -11.46 -5.08 1.82
N ALA A 216 -11.29 -6.12 2.63
CA ALA A 216 -11.04 -7.46 2.12
C ALA A 216 -12.29 -8.08 1.47
N ALA A 217 -13.47 -7.88 2.07
CA ALA A 217 -14.75 -8.34 1.54
C ALA A 217 -15.09 -7.68 0.18
N GLU A 218 -14.84 -6.38 0.02
CA GLU A 218 -15.03 -5.67 -1.27
C GLU A 218 -14.26 -6.32 -2.42
N ARG A 219 -13.05 -6.80 -2.13
CA ARG A 219 -12.11 -7.35 -3.12
C ARG A 219 -12.30 -8.85 -3.34
N LEU A 220 -12.98 -9.51 -2.39
CA LEU A 220 -13.47 -10.89 -2.48
C LEU A 220 -14.94 -10.98 -2.95
N ASP A 221 -15.55 -9.86 -3.33
CA ASP A 221 -16.92 -9.83 -3.86
C ASP A 221 -17.04 -10.71 -5.12
N GLY A 222 -18.01 -11.61 -5.12
CA GLY A 222 -18.20 -12.62 -6.17
C GLY A 222 -17.19 -13.79 -6.16
N TRP A 223 -16.22 -13.83 -5.24
CA TRP A 223 -15.37 -15.01 -5.03
C TRP A 223 -16.12 -16.08 -4.24
N VAL A 224 -15.78 -17.34 -4.49
CA VAL A 224 -16.48 -18.50 -3.91
C VAL A 224 -15.48 -19.43 -3.24
N THR A 225 -15.95 -20.09 -2.18
CA THR A 225 -15.24 -21.15 -1.47
C THR A 225 -16.19 -22.31 -1.15
N ASP A 226 -15.62 -23.42 -0.70
CA ASP A 226 -16.32 -24.58 -0.17
C ASP A 226 -16.56 -24.40 1.35
N LYS A 227 -17.48 -25.18 1.93
CA LYS A 227 -17.85 -25.16 3.36
C LYS A 227 -16.66 -25.27 4.32
N TRP A 228 -15.56 -25.89 3.88
CA TRP A 228 -14.32 -26.04 4.65
C TRP A 228 -13.32 -24.88 4.50
N ARG A 229 -13.63 -23.87 3.67
CA ARG A 229 -12.84 -22.66 3.40
C ARG A 229 -11.35 -22.89 3.08
N ARG A 230 -11.01 -24.03 2.46
CA ARG A 230 -9.61 -24.42 2.19
C ARG A 230 -8.98 -23.72 0.99
N ASN A 231 -9.78 -23.49 -0.05
CA ASN A 231 -9.35 -22.85 -1.29
C ASN A 231 -10.42 -21.83 -1.69
N VAL A 232 -10.03 -20.79 -2.41
CA VAL A 232 -10.94 -19.75 -2.88
C VAL A 232 -10.73 -19.58 -4.38
N TRP A 233 -11.84 -19.52 -5.13
CA TRP A 233 -11.83 -19.38 -6.58
C TRP A 233 -12.41 -18.01 -6.95
N ALA A 234 -11.69 -17.29 -7.79
CA ALA A 234 -12.15 -16.03 -8.38
C ALA A 234 -13.30 -16.29 -9.39
N PRO A 235 -14.21 -15.32 -9.60
CA PRO A 235 -15.37 -15.48 -10.51
C PRO A 235 -15.00 -15.84 -11.96
N GLU A 236 -13.77 -15.60 -12.40
CA GLU A 236 -13.27 -15.99 -13.73
C GLU A 236 -13.18 -17.51 -13.94
N PHE A 237 -12.99 -18.29 -12.87
CA PHE A 237 -12.88 -19.75 -12.89
C PHE A 237 -14.22 -20.46 -12.62
N ILE A 238 -15.27 -19.70 -12.36
CA ILE A 238 -16.58 -20.22 -11.94
C ILE A 238 -17.57 -20.02 -13.07
N GLN A 239 -18.30 -21.09 -13.41
CA GLN A 239 -19.40 -20.98 -14.35
C GLN A 239 -20.56 -20.21 -13.70
N SER A 240 -21.01 -19.15 -14.37
CA SER A 240 -22.10 -18.28 -13.91
C SER A 240 -22.86 -17.69 -15.10
N PRO A 241 -24.03 -17.04 -14.90
CA PRO A 241 -24.73 -16.35 -15.98
C PRO A 241 -23.93 -15.23 -16.64
N SER A 242 -23.00 -14.59 -15.90
CA SER A 242 -22.07 -13.58 -16.43
C SER A 242 -20.80 -14.20 -17.04
N ASN A 243 -20.44 -15.42 -16.65
CA ASN A 243 -19.28 -16.17 -17.14
C ASN A 243 -19.68 -17.59 -17.59
N PRO A 244 -20.27 -17.76 -18.78
CA PRO A 244 -20.73 -19.06 -19.27
C PRO A 244 -19.61 -20.02 -19.69
N ARG A 245 -18.36 -19.53 -19.78
CA ARG A 245 -17.16 -20.29 -20.16
C ARG A 245 -15.99 -19.92 -19.25
N PRO A 246 -15.92 -20.50 -18.03
CA PRO A 246 -14.85 -20.19 -17.09
C PRO A 246 -13.46 -20.55 -17.64
N LYS A 247 -12.44 -19.85 -17.15
CA LYS A 247 -11.03 -20.20 -17.38
C LYS A 247 -10.73 -21.53 -16.70
N ALA A 248 -9.84 -22.33 -17.28
CA ALA A 248 -9.33 -23.53 -16.62
C ALA A 248 -8.53 -23.16 -15.37
N VAL A 249 -8.64 -23.97 -14.31
CA VAL A 249 -7.84 -23.78 -13.08
C VAL A 249 -6.35 -23.96 -13.36
N LEU A 250 -5.51 -23.28 -12.58
CA LEU A 250 -4.05 -23.40 -12.69
C LEU A 250 -3.58 -24.83 -12.36
N PRO A 251 -2.53 -25.35 -13.03
CA PRO A 251 -2.02 -26.69 -12.76
C PRO A 251 -1.65 -26.89 -11.28
N GLY A 252 -2.29 -27.86 -10.62
CA GLY A 252 -2.09 -28.16 -9.20
C GLY A 252 -3.14 -27.56 -8.26
N MET A 253 -3.98 -26.63 -8.72
CA MET A 253 -5.16 -26.18 -7.98
C MET A 253 -6.31 -27.18 -8.13
N PRO A 254 -7.13 -27.41 -7.08
CA PRO A 254 -8.34 -28.21 -7.19
C PRO A 254 -9.40 -27.50 -8.04
N GLU A 255 -10.24 -28.31 -8.69
CA GLU A 255 -11.39 -27.83 -9.45
C GLU A 255 -12.40 -27.10 -8.54
N PRO A 256 -13.13 -26.09 -9.05
CA PRO A 256 -14.13 -25.35 -8.28
C PRO A 256 -15.29 -26.29 -7.89
N PRO A 257 -15.89 -26.11 -6.70
CA PRO A 257 -16.94 -26.99 -6.22
C PRO A 257 -18.23 -26.89 -7.06
N ASP A 258 -19.02 -27.96 -7.04
CA ASP A 258 -20.36 -28.01 -7.61
C ASP A 258 -21.27 -26.93 -7.03
N GLU A 259 -22.27 -26.49 -7.80
CA GLU A 259 -23.15 -25.36 -7.46
C GLU A 259 -23.79 -25.47 -6.06
N GLU A 260 -24.17 -26.68 -5.64
CA GLU A 260 -24.75 -26.97 -4.32
C GLU A 260 -23.78 -26.80 -3.13
N HIS A 261 -22.49 -26.69 -3.39
CA HIS A 261 -21.43 -26.58 -2.39
C HIS A 261 -20.69 -25.24 -2.44
N ARG A 262 -21.07 -24.36 -3.37
CA ARG A 262 -20.56 -22.99 -3.48
C ARG A 262 -21.10 -22.12 -2.34
N THR A 263 -20.18 -21.52 -1.59
CA THR A 263 -20.47 -20.49 -0.58
C THR A 263 -19.66 -19.22 -0.87
N PRO A 264 -20.16 -18.01 -0.57
CA PRO A 264 -19.37 -16.79 -0.71
C PRO A 264 -18.05 -16.88 0.08
N ALA A 265 -16.96 -16.40 -0.52
CA ALA A 265 -15.64 -16.39 0.12
C ALA A 265 -15.56 -15.48 1.35
N ALA A 266 -16.33 -14.41 1.33
CA ALA A 266 -16.46 -13.40 2.38
C ALA A 266 -17.94 -13.07 2.61
N GLU A 267 -18.26 -12.54 3.78
CA GLU A 267 -19.55 -11.89 4.04
C GLU A 267 -19.65 -10.55 3.30
N ALA A 268 -20.86 -10.01 3.17
CA ALA A 268 -21.07 -8.73 2.47
C ALA A 268 -20.30 -7.58 3.16
N PRO A 269 -19.64 -6.66 2.42
CA PRO A 269 -18.90 -5.54 3.01
C PRO A 269 -19.75 -4.66 3.93
N GLU A 270 -21.02 -4.49 3.56
CA GLU A 270 -22.09 -3.85 4.35
C GLU A 270 -22.08 -4.30 5.83
N THR A 271 -21.81 -5.59 6.09
CA THR A 271 -21.75 -6.18 7.44
C THR A 271 -20.77 -5.48 8.35
N PHE A 272 -19.58 -5.19 7.83
CA PHE A 272 -18.49 -4.61 8.60
C PHE A 272 -18.65 -3.09 8.73
N TYR A 273 -19.04 -2.41 7.64
CA TYR A 273 -19.23 -0.96 7.67
C TYR A 273 -20.42 -0.54 8.52
N LEU A 274 -21.59 -1.19 8.38
CA LEU A 274 -22.75 -0.86 9.21
C LEU A 274 -22.50 -1.17 10.68
N LYS A 275 -21.76 -2.24 11.01
CA LYS A 275 -21.32 -2.50 12.40
C LYS A 275 -20.49 -1.35 12.97
N ILE A 276 -19.59 -0.72 12.21
CA ILE A 276 -18.86 0.49 12.67
C ILE A 276 -19.83 1.68 12.83
N ILE A 277 -20.70 1.90 11.84
CA ILE A 277 -21.59 3.08 11.79
C ILE A 277 -22.61 3.07 12.94
N THR A 278 -23.16 1.91 13.31
CA THR A 278 -24.15 1.79 14.39
C THR A 278 -23.54 1.63 15.78
N SER A 279 -22.36 1.00 15.90
CA SER A 279 -21.71 0.79 17.21
C SER A 279 -21.41 2.09 17.94
N LYS A 280 -21.64 2.08 19.25
CA LYS A 280 -21.45 3.23 20.13
C LYS A 280 -20.05 3.19 20.74
N GLY A 281 -19.34 4.32 20.71
CA GLY A 281 -18.00 4.46 21.27
C GLY A 281 -16.88 4.67 20.24
N PHE A 282 -17.14 4.48 18.94
CA PHE A 282 -16.24 4.94 17.88
C PHE A 282 -16.29 6.47 17.73
N THR A 283 -15.19 7.07 17.27
CA THR A 283 -15.10 8.52 17.01
C THR A 283 -15.94 8.92 15.79
N THR A 284 -16.27 10.21 15.68
CA THR A 284 -16.99 10.76 14.53
C THR A 284 -16.25 10.46 13.22
N TYR A 285 -14.93 10.65 13.17
CA TYR A 285 -14.09 10.30 12.02
C TYR A 285 -14.15 8.81 11.65
N GLN A 286 -14.08 7.89 12.64
CA GLN A 286 -14.16 6.45 12.39
C GLN A 286 -15.52 6.01 11.82
N ARG A 287 -16.62 6.61 12.29
CA ARG A 287 -17.97 6.32 11.78
C ARG A 287 -18.19 6.95 10.40
N LEU A 288 -17.67 8.16 10.19
CA LEU A 288 -17.68 8.88 8.92
C LEU A 288 -16.90 8.12 7.84
N SER A 289 -15.67 7.68 8.11
CA SER A 289 -14.82 6.95 7.15
C SER A 289 -15.44 5.62 6.72
N ALA A 290 -16.08 4.89 7.64
CA ALA A 290 -16.82 3.68 7.34
C ALA A 290 -18.05 3.95 6.45
N ALA A 291 -18.82 5.02 6.73
CA ALA A 291 -19.96 5.43 5.90
C ALA A 291 -19.53 5.84 4.48
N LEU A 292 -18.41 6.57 4.35
CA LEU A 292 -17.85 6.96 3.06
C LEU A 292 -17.33 5.76 2.28
N SER A 293 -16.60 4.84 2.91
CA SER A 293 -16.12 3.61 2.26
C SER A 293 -17.29 2.75 1.75
N TYR A 294 -18.38 2.65 2.54
CA TYR A 294 -19.58 1.95 2.12
C TYR A 294 -20.28 2.64 0.93
N ALA A 295 -20.35 3.98 0.93
CA ALA A 295 -20.88 4.77 -0.19
C ALA A 295 -20.05 4.58 -1.48
N ASP A 296 -18.71 4.59 -1.37
CA ASP A 296 -17.79 4.33 -2.48
C ASP A 296 -18.00 2.93 -3.07
N TRP A 297 -18.18 1.91 -2.22
CA TRP A 297 -18.50 0.55 -2.68
C TRP A 297 -19.86 0.47 -3.39
N LEU A 298 -20.91 1.13 -2.87
CA LEU A 298 -22.22 1.19 -3.53
C LEU A 298 -22.14 1.91 -4.90
N SER A 299 -21.35 2.98 -4.99
CA SER A 299 -21.06 3.68 -6.24
C SER A 299 -20.36 2.76 -7.25
N PHE A 300 -19.33 2.02 -6.81
CA PHE A 300 -18.64 1.00 -7.61
C PHE A 300 -19.58 -0.12 -8.08
N ARG A 301 -20.51 -0.57 -7.22
CA ARG A 301 -21.57 -1.53 -7.55
C ARG A 301 -22.65 -0.97 -8.47
N LYS A 302 -22.57 0.31 -8.86
CA LYS A 302 -23.51 1.05 -9.73
C LYS A 302 -24.92 1.19 -9.14
N LEU A 303 -24.98 1.44 -7.83
CA LEU A 303 -26.21 1.73 -7.09
C LEU A 303 -26.18 3.20 -6.62
N PRO A 304 -26.35 4.19 -7.53
CA PRO A 304 -26.12 5.60 -7.23
C PRO A 304 -27.09 6.14 -6.18
N ASP A 305 -28.36 5.72 -6.18
CA ASP A 305 -29.36 6.24 -5.24
C ASP A 305 -28.99 5.86 -3.79
N SER A 306 -28.63 4.59 -3.57
CA SER A 306 -28.16 4.08 -2.28
C SER A 306 -26.80 4.67 -1.87
N ALA A 307 -25.90 4.92 -2.83
CA ALA A 307 -24.65 5.62 -2.57
C ALA A 307 -24.91 7.08 -2.10
N GLU A 308 -25.84 7.81 -2.73
CA GLU A 308 -26.22 9.18 -2.32
C GLU A 308 -26.79 9.21 -0.90
N GLU A 309 -27.62 8.23 -0.53
CA GLU A 309 -28.11 8.07 0.84
C GLU A 309 -26.97 7.84 1.84
N MET A 310 -25.97 7.02 1.51
CA MET A 310 -24.80 6.81 2.38
C MET A 310 -23.88 8.03 2.46
N TYR A 311 -23.65 8.78 1.37
CA TYR A 311 -22.90 10.05 1.44
C TYR A 311 -23.65 11.12 2.25
N ARG A 312 -24.99 11.15 2.21
CA ARG A 312 -25.80 12.01 3.10
C ARG A 312 -25.71 11.55 4.55
N TRP A 313 -25.76 10.25 4.83
CA TRP A 313 -25.61 9.74 6.20
C TRP A 313 -24.21 10.00 6.76
N ALA A 314 -23.16 9.91 5.92
CA ALA A 314 -21.82 10.36 6.25
C ALA A 314 -21.80 11.86 6.62
N LEU A 315 -22.48 12.71 5.85
CA LEU A 315 -22.63 14.13 6.18
C LEU A 315 -23.37 14.34 7.50
N ASP A 316 -24.44 13.58 7.77
CA ASP A 316 -25.20 13.63 9.02
C ASP A 316 -24.36 13.23 10.25
N ILE A 317 -23.46 12.24 10.10
CA ILE A 317 -22.51 11.84 11.14
C ILE A 317 -21.54 13.00 11.43
N ALA A 318 -21.01 13.66 10.38
CA ALA A 318 -20.13 14.82 10.54
C ALA A 318 -20.85 16.04 11.15
N ILE A 319 -22.14 16.24 10.82
CA ILE A 319 -23.00 17.27 11.43
C ILE A 319 -23.25 16.98 12.91
N ALA A 320 -23.44 15.71 13.29
CA ALA A 320 -23.64 15.31 14.68
C ALA A 320 -22.39 15.50 15.57
N GLY A 321 -21.19 15.56 14.98
CA GLY A 321 -19.94 15.87 15.68
C GLY A 321 -19.68 17.37 15.91
N LEU A 322 -20.57 18.26 15.47
CA LEU A 322 -20.37 19.71 15.58
C LEU A 322 -20.32 20.21 17.04
N PRO A 323 -19.40 21.12 17.39
CA PRO A 323 -19.35 21.74 18.73
C PRO A 323 -20.44 22.81 18.95
N THR A 324 -21.51 22.82 18.15
CA THR A 324 -22.52 23.90 18.09
C THR A 324 -23.94 23.33 18.17
N SER A 325 -24.80 23.97 18.98
CA SER A 325 -26.19 23.53 19.19
C SER A 325 -27.13 23.76 18.00
N GLU A 326 -26.76 24.63 17.06
CA GLU A 326 -27.53 24.97 15.86
C GLU A 326 -26.73 24.61 14.58
N PRO A 327 -26.68 23.32 14.19
CA PRO A 327 -25.89 22.88 13.03
C PRO A 327 -26.30 23.53 11.70
N SER A 328 -27.59 23.89 11.55
CA SER A 328 -28.14 24.58 10.38
C SER A 328 -27.57 25.99 10.14
N ALA A 329 -26.91 26.59 11.13
CA ALA A 329 -26.20 27.85 10.94
C ALA A 329 -24.83 27.67 10.25
N VAL A 330 -24.27 26.46 10.30
CA VAL A 330 -22.96 26.10 9.74
C VAL A 330 -23.09 25.53 8.34
N ILE A 331 -24.00 24.58 8.15
CA ILE A 331 -24.16 23.82 6.90
C ILE A 331 -25.64 23.52 6.63
N ASP A 332 -26.04 23.62 5.36
CA ASP A 332 -27.33 23.10 4.91
C ASP A 332 -27.23 21.58 4.70
N ARG A 333 -28.09 20.83 5.40
CA ARG A 333 -28.10 19.36 5.41
C ARG A 333 -28.48 18.76 4.05
N ASP A 334 -29.39 19.41 3.31
CA ASP A 334 -29.90 18.85 2.06
C ASP A 334 -28.94 19.08 0.88
N SER A 335 -28.28 20.25 0.85
CA SER A 335 -27.35 20.63 -0.22
C SER A 335 -25.87 20.40 0.10
N GLY A 336 -25.49 20.23 1.37
CA GLY A 336 -24.09 20.11 1.79
C GLY A 336 -23.27 21.41 1.68
N ILE A 337 -23.92 22.56 1.46
CA ILE A 337 -23.25 23.86 1.27
C ILE A 337 -22.93 24.50 2.63
N LEU A 338 -21.67 24.91 2.83
CA LEU A 338 -21.26 25.68 4.00
C LEU A 338 -21.77 27.13 3.94
N SER A 339 -22.39 27.58 5.02
CA SER A 339 -22.88 28.95 5.17
C SER A 339 -21.73 29.97 5.10
N SER A 340 -21.96 31.13 4.48
CA SER A 340 -20.99 32.23 4.43
C SER A 340 -20.85 32.98 5.76
N THR A 341 -21.77 32.76 6.70
CA THR A 341 -21.74 33.37 8.04
C THR A 341 -21.44 32.35 9.14
N ALA A 342 -21.02 31.14 8.77
CA ALA A 342 -20.61 30.12 9.73
C ALA A 342 -19.43 30.61 10.58
N PRO A 343 -19.47 30.47 11.91
CA PRO A 343 -18.31 30.81 12.75
C PRO A 343 -17.18 29.81 12.47
N ARG A 344 -15.94 30.32 12.35
CA ARG A 344 -14.75 29.52 11.99
C ARG A 344 -14.54 28.33 12.93
N GLU A 345 -14.78 28.54 14.22
CA GLU A 345 -14.66 27.55 15.29
C GLU A 345 -15.64 26.36 15.14
N ALA A 346 -16.70 26.50 14.35
CA ALA A 346 -17.68 25.44 14.11
C ALA A 346 -17.48 24.71 12.77
N ILE A 347 -16.50 25.10 11.94
CA ILE A 347 -16.16 24.34 10.73
C ILE A 347 -15.13 23.30 11.12
N THR A 348 -15.41 22.01 10.91
CA THR A 348 -14.54 20.89 11.31
C THR A 348 -13.94 20.15 10.11
N PRO A 349 -12.77 19.49 10.25
CA PRO A 349 -12.22 18.60 9.24
C PRO A 349 -13.20 17.51 8.78
N ASN A 350 -13.99 16.92 9.68
CA ASN A 350 -14.97 15.89 9.36
C ASN A 350 -16.04 16.39 8.35
N ILE A 351 -16.58 17.60 8.54
CA ILE A 351 -17.55 18.17 7.60
C ILE A 351 -16.91 18.46 6.24
N VAL A 352 -15.69 19.03 6.24
CA VAL A 352 -14.97 19.31 5.01
C VAL A 352 -14.72 18.02 4.24
N TYR A 353 -14.36 16.93 4.92
CA TYR A 353 -14.16 15.61 4.31
C TYR A 353 -15.47 15.03 3.77
N ALA A 354 -16.54 14.99 4.56
CA ALA A 354 -17.85 14.49 4.15
C ALA A 354 -18.41 15.23 2.93
N ALA A 355 -18.43 16.57 2.98
CA ALA A 355 -18.96 17.41 1.90
C ALA A 355 -18.08 17.36 0.64
N THR A 356 -16.76 17.17 0.75
CA THR A 356 -15.89 16.98 -0.43
C THR A 356 -16.24 15.68 -1.17
N ASN A 357 -16.45 14.58 -0.45
CA ASN A 357 -16.83 13.30 -1.06
C ASN A 357 -18.24 13.37 -1.68
N LEU A 358 -19.22 13.94 -0.98
CA LEU A 358 -20.57 14.18 -1.53
C LEU A 358 -20.53 15.03 -2.81
N ALA A 359 -19.76 16.13 -2.82
CA ALA A 359 -19.61 16.97 -4.01
C ALA A 359 -18.92 16.23 -5.18
N THR A 360 -17.96 15.35 -4.88
CA THR A 360 -17.26 14.54 -5.87
C THR A 360 -18.21 13.53 -6.50
N PHE A 361 -18.96 12.78 -5.69
CA PHE A 361 -20.01 11.88 -6.15
C PHE A 361 -21.06 12.61 -7.01
N LEU A 362 -21.54 13.78 -6.58
CA LEU A 362 -22.48 14.58 -7.37
C LEU A 362 -21.90 15.03 -8.72
N ALA A 363 -20.59 15.35 -8.78
CA ALA A 363 -19.92 15.67 -10.03
C ALA A 363 -19.81 14.45 -10.96
N GLU A 364 -19.49 13.27 -10.43
CA GLU A 364 -19.44 11.99 -11.18
C GLU A 364 -20.81 11.61 -11.76
N GLN A 365 -21.89 11.78 -10.99
CA GLN A 365 -23.26 11.61 -11.44
C GLN A 365 -23.75 12.74 -12.38
N ARG A 366 -22.84 13.59 -12.88
CA ARG A 366 -23.09 14.73 -13.78
C ARG A 366 -24.01 15.83 -13.20
N ARG A 367 -24.27 15.82 -11.90
CA ARG A 367 -25.04 16.85 -11.15
C ARG A 367 -24.14 18.02 -10.75
N VAL A 368 -23.36 18.50 -11.72
CA VAL A 368 -22.33 19.54 -11.53
C VAL A 368 -22.88 20.86 -11.00
N ALA A 369 -24.15 21.18 -11.25
CA ALA A 369 -24.82 22.35 -10.70
C ALA A 369 -25.00 22.30 -9.16
N SER A 370 -25.12 21.10 -8.59
CA SER A 370 -25.14 20.89 -7.14
C SER A 370 -23.73 20.82 -6.54
N ALA A 371 -22.78 20.21 -7.25
CA ALA A 371 -21.40 20.05 -6.77
C ALA A 371 -20.61 21.38 -6.69
N LEU A 372 -20.77 22.27 -7.69
CA LEU A 372 -20.02 23.52 -7.77
C LEU A 372 -20.14 24.43 -6.52
N PRO A 373 -21.35 24.77 -6.01
CA PRO A 373 -21.47 25.62 -4.82
C PRO A 373 -20.89 24.97 -3.56
N ILE A 374 -20.94 23.63 -3.44
CA ILE A 374 -20.31 22.91 -2.33
C ILE A 374 -18.80 23.12 -2.39
N PHE A 375 -18.15 22.82 -3.53
CA PHE A 375 -16.70 23.02 -3.69
C PHE A 375 -16.26 24.47 -3.45
N ILE A 376 -17.02 25.46 -3.92
CA ILE A 376 -16.73 26.88 -3.66
C ILE A 376 -16.83 27.20 -2.16
N SER A 377 -17.85 26.68 -1.47
CA SER A 377 -18.02 26.89 -0.02
C SER A 377 -16.90 26.25 0.81
N LEU A 378 -16.41 25.08 0.39
CA LEU A 378 -15.27 24.37 0.99
C LEU A 378 -13.95 25.10 0.76
N LEU A 379 -13.72 25.60 -0.46
CA LEU A 379 -12.52 26.38 -0.77
C LEU A 379 -12.48 27.69 0.04
N ARG A 380 -13.63 28.38 0.17
CA ARG A 380 -13.75 29.57 1.03
C ARG A 380 -13.41 29.22 2.48
N ALA A 381 -14.04 28.18 3.04
CA ALA A 381 -13.81 27.76 4.42
C ALA A 381 -12.33 27.44 4.72
N ARG A 382 -11.64 26.73 3.81
CA ARG A 382 -10.20 26.45 3.94
C ARG A 382 -9.30 27.68 3.82
N ILE A 383 -9.68 28.66 3.01
CA ILE A 383 -8.91 29.92 2.86
C ILE A 383 -9.09 30.83 4.08
N GLU A 384 -10.29 30.85 4.67
CA GLU A 384 -10.66 31.68 5.82
C GLU A 384 -10.33 31.05 7.19
N ALA A 385 -10.00 29.76 7.23
CA ALA A 385 -9.53 29.04 8.40
C ALA A 385 -8.23 29.63 8.97
N ASP A 386 -8.08 29.58 10.29
CA ASP A 386 -6.94 30.14 11.00
C ASP A 386 -5.68 29.25 10.81
N GLU A 387 -4.50 29.87 10.67
CA GLU A 387 -3.26 29.15 10.40
C GLU A 387 -2.78 28.33 11.61
N GLU A 388 -2.37 27.08 11.37
CA GLU A 388 -1.88 26.19 12.42
C GLU A 388 -0.58 26.72 13.04
N ARG A 389 -0.62 27.04 14.35
CA ARG A 389 0.58 27.43 15.11
C ARG A 389 1.39 26.20 15.46
N VAL A 390 2.34 25.84 14.60
CA VAL A 390 3.27 24.70 14.77
C VAL A 390 3.91 24.70 16.17
N PRO A 391 3.61 23.73 17.05
CA PRO A 391 4.30 23.60 18.32
C PRO A 391 5.74 23.10 18.09
N LEU A 392 6.73 23.78 18.66
CA LEU A 392 8.17 23.45 18.51
C LEU A 392 8.62 22.15 19.21
N ALA A 393 7.68 21.29 19.62
CA ALA A 393 7.91 20.14 20.48
C ALA A 393 8.00 18.82 19.71
N GLN A 394 8.93 18.71 18.75
CA GLN A 394 9.36 17.38 18.29
C GLN A 394 10.21 16.72 19.39
N SER A 395 9.67 15.68 20.03
CA SER A 395 10.43 14.87 20.98
C SER A 395 11.68 14.30 20.31
N LYS A 396 12.87 14.63 20.82
CA LYS A 396 14.11 14.00 20.37
C LYS A 396 14.03 12.49 20.62
N LYS A 397 13.92 11.69 19.57
CA LYS A 397 14.17 10.25 19.65
C LYS A 397 15.66 10.04 19.96
N ASP A 398 15.95 9.35 21.05
CA ASP A 398 17.32 9.08 21.49
C ASP A 398 18.00 8.05 20.58
N ASN A 399 18.70 8.54 19.56
CA ASN A 399 19.45 7.74 18.57
C ASN A 399 20.73 7.07 19.13
N SER A 400 20.79 6.83 20.45
CA SER A 400 21.90 6.13 21.11
C SER A 400 21.76 4.61 20.90
N LEU A 401 22.87 3.91 20.63
CA LEU A 401 22.87 2.44 20.48
C LEU A 401 22.29 1.72 21.71
N ALA A 402 22.51 2.27 22.91
CA ALA A 402 21.89 1.76 24.12
C ALA A 402 20.37 1.99 24.14
N GLY A 403 19.91 3.16 23.68
CA GLY A 403 18.49 3.47 23.50
C GLY A 403 17.82 2.56 22.47
N THR A 404 18.50 2.24 21.36
CA THR A 404 18.05 1.24 20.39
C THR A 404 17.93 -0.16 21.03
N LEU A 405 18.91 -0.58 21.83
CA LEU A 405 18.87 -1.90 22.47
C LEU A 405 17.80 -2.00 23.57
N PHE A 406 17.65 -0.95 24.40
CA PHE A 406 16.61 -0.90 25.43
C PHE A 406 15.21 -0.78 24.82
N SER A 407 15.04 0.01 23.76
CA SER A 407 13.77 0.07 23.04
C SER A 407 13.43 -1.24 22.33
N LEU A 408 14.41 -2.06 21.93
CA LEU A 408 14.19 -3.43 21.39
C LEU A 408 13.80 -4.47 22.46
N LEU A 409 14.02 -4.19 23.75
CA LEU A 409 13.66 -5.07 24.87
C LEU A 409 12.36 -4.65 25.56
N ARG A 410 11.86 -3.46 25.26
CA ARG A 410 10.58 -2.93 25.75
C ARG A 410 9.54 -3.08 24.65
N GLU A 411 8.35 -3.56 25.02
CA GLU A 411 7.18 -3.59 24.14
C GLU A 411 6.88 -2.17 23.63
N PRO A 412 6.67 -1.95 22.32
CA PRO A 412 6.37 -0.63 21.81
C PRO A 412 5.01 -0.17 22.33
N ASP A 413 4.94 1.05 22.87
CA ASP A 413 3.68 1.63 23.33
C ASP A 413 2.70 1.76 22.12
N TYR A 414 1.43 1.42 22.29
CA TYR A 414 0.40 1.55 21.25
C TYR A 414 0.28 3.02 20.78
N PRO A 415 0.11 3.30 19.47
CA PRO A 415 0.03 4.68 18.97
C PRO A 415 -1.16 5.44 19.57
N ASP A 416 -0.94 6.72 19.86
CA ASP A 416 -1.99 7.63 20.31
C ASP A 416 -3.17 7.63 19.32
N VAL A 417 -4.39 7.72 19.87
CA VAL A 417 -5.63 7.72 19.08
C VAL A 417 -5.60 8.86 18.05
N PRO A 418 -5.91 8.60 16.76
CA PRO A 418 -6.00 9.67 15.77
C PRO A 418 -7.04 10.71 16.18
N ALA A 419 -6.77 11.98 15.86
CA ALA A 419 -7.67 13.08 16.20
C ALA A 419 -9.11 12.83 15.70
N SER A 420 -10.10 13.24 16.49
CA SER A 420 -11.51 12.92 16.20
C SER A 420 -12.03 13.60 14.94
N GLY A 421 -11.36 14.66 14.46
CA GLY A 421 -11.77 15.46 13.31
C GLY A 421 -12.92 16.42 13.62
N ASP A 422 -13.29 16.54 14.90
CA ASP A 422 -14.32 17.43 15.42
C ASP A 422 -13.74 18.74 15.99
N GLU A 423 -12.41 18.85 16.06
CA GLU A 423 -11.74 20.12 16.33
C GLU A 423 -11.98 21.18 15.23
N PRO A 424 -11.82 22.48 15.52
CA PRO A 424 -11.89 23.53 14.50
C PRO A 424 -10.90 23.31 13.36
N LEU A 425 -11.34 23.58 12.14
CA LEU A 425 -10.53 23.50 10.92
C LEU A 425 -9.38 24.52 10.99
N LEU A 426 -8.16 24.02 11.06
CA LEU A 426 -6.95 24.83 10.94
C LEU A 426 -6.38 24.74 9.53
N ARG A 427 -5.88 25.86 9.01
CA ARG A 427 -5.21 25.92 7.72
C ARG A 427 -3.75 25.50 7.86
N LYS A 428 -3.43 24.29 7.42
CA LYS A 428 -2.08 23.71 7.47
C LYS A 428 -1.32 23.93 6.16
N GLU A 429 0.00 24.08 6.23
CA GLU A 429 0.86 24.12 5.04
C GLU A 429 0.86 22.81 4.26
N SER A 430 0.66 21.66 4.94
CA SER A 430 0.52 20.34 4.31
C SER A 430 -0.67 20.22 3.36
N ASP A 431 -1.74 20.97 3.64
CA ASP A 431 -3.06 20.75 3.03
C ASP A 431 -3.30 21.68 1.82
N ARG A 432 -2.28 22.48 1.45
CA ARG A 432 -2.29 23.37 0.28
C ARG A 432 -2.57 22.66 -1.04
N CYS A 433 -2.27 21.36 -1.13
CA CYS A 433 -2.57 20.56 -2.30
C CYS A 433 -4.04 20.16 -2.39
N GLU A 434 -4.78 20.17 -1.27
CA GLU A 434 -6.24 20.01 -1.25
C GLU A 434 -6.93 21.30 -1.70
N GLU A 435 -6.40 22.48 -1.35
CA GLU A 435 -6.83 23.76 -1.97
C GLU A 435 -6.66 23.71 -3.49
N ALA A 436 -5.52 23.18 -3.99
CA ALA A 436 -5.29 23.02 -5.42
C ALA A 436 -6.27 22.05 -6.09
N ALA A 437 -6.59 20.91 -5.44
CA ALA A 437 -7.58 19.96 -5.95
C ALA A 437 -8.99 20.59 -6.07
N LEU A 438 -9.42 21.34 -5.04
CA LEU A 438 -10.70 22.08 -5.08
C LEU A 438 -10.73 23.12 -6.21
N LYS A 439 -9.64 23.91 -6.39
CA LYS A 439 -9.52 24.86 -7.50
C LYS A 439 -9.64 24.17 -8.86
N ASN A 440 -9.07 22.97 -9.01
CA ASN A 440 -9.16 22.22 -10.25
C ASN A 440 -10.60 21.79 -10.55
N TYR A 441 -11.31 21.18 -9.59
CA TYR A 441 -12.72 20.80 -9.75
C TYR A 441 -13.61 22.00 -10.08
N ILE A 442 -13.42 23.13 -9.39
CA ILE A 442 -14.15 24.39 -9.66
C ILE A 442 -13.87 24.88 -11.08
N GLY A 443 -12.59 24.89 -11.51
CA GLY A 443 -12.19 25.33 -12.85
C GLY A 443 -12.76 24.47 -13.97
N GLU A 444 -12.72 23.14 -13.81
CA GLU A 444 -13.31 22.17 -14.74
C GLU A 444 -14.81 22.35 -14.87
N ILE A 445 -15.53 22.41 -13.75
CA ILE A 445 -16.98 22.56 -13.76
C ILE A 445 -17.36 23.92 -14.37
N LEU A 446 -16.69 25.01 -14.01
CA LEU A 446 -16.95 26.33 -14.58
C LEU A 446 -16.71 26.36 -16.09
N PHE A 447 -15.64 25.73 -16.58
CA PHE A 447 -15.36 25.65 -18.02
C PHE A 447 -16.41 24.80 -18.76
N ALA A 448 -16.70 23.59 -18.26
CA ALA A 448 -17.63 22.65 -18.87
C ALA A 448 -19.09 23.17 -18.89
N THR A 449 -19.51 23.90 -17.85
CA THR A 449 -20.87 24.46 -17.74
C THR A 449 -21.07 25.82 -18.41
N ALA A 450 -20.00 26.47 -18.88
CA ALA A 450 -20.06 27.82 -19.45
C ALA A 450 -20.91 27.96 -20.73
N GLY A 451 -21.27 26.86 -21.39
CA GLY A 451 -21.97 26.90 -22.68
C GLY A 451 -21.18 27.72 -23.70
N SER A 452 -21.78 28.77 -24.26
CA SER A 452 -21.14 29.73 -25.18
C SER A 452 -20.52 30.96 -24.49
N SER A 453 -20.55 31.07 -23.15
CA SER A 453 -20.05 32.23 -22.41
C SER A 453 -18.52 32.26 -22.37
N SER A 454 -17.91 33.12 -23.18
CA SER A 454 -16.45 33.27 -23.24
C SER A 454 -15.84 33.70 -21.91
N GLY A 455 -16.49 34.58 -21.15
CA GLY A 455 -16.02 35.04 -19.85
C GLY A 455 -15.97 33.92 -18.80
N GLN A 456 -17.01 33.08 -18.73
CA GLN A 456 -17.04 31.96 -17.78
C GLN A 456 -16.05 30.86 -18.17
N ARG A 457 -15.82 30.61 -19.46
CA ARG A 457 -14.73 29.73 -19.93
C ARG A 457 -13.35 30.26 -19.54
N GLN A 458 -13.09 31.55 -19.73
CA GLN A 458 -11.84 32.19 -19.29
C GLN A 458 -11.66 32.11 -17.78
N GLN A 459 -12.74 32.27 -17.01
CA GLN A 459 -12.73 32.10 -15.56
C GLN A 459 -12.38 30.65 -15.17
N GLY A 460 -13.01 29.64 -15.76
CA GLY A 460 -12.68 28.23 -15.52
C GLY A 460 -11.21 27.90 -15.82
N LEU A 461 -10.70 28.35 -16.97
CA LEU A 461 -9.27 28.20 -17.33
C LEU A 461 -8.34 28.93 -16.34
N SER A 462 -8.72 30.09 -15.83
CA SER A 462 -7.93 30.81 -14.82
C SER A 462 -7.83 30.04 -13.49
N TRP A 463 -8.92 29.39 -13.05
CA TRP A 463 -8.91 28.51 -11.88
C TRP A 463 -8.02 27.28 -12.04
N VAL A 464 -8.02 26.63 -13.21
CA VAL A 464 -7.14 25.47 -13.47
C VAL A 464 -5.66 25.90 -13.51
N ARG A 465 -5.35 27.05 -14.13
CA ARG A 465 -4.00 27.63 -14.11
C ARG A 465 -3.54 27.94 -12.68
N ASP A 466 -4.43 28.45 -11.83
CA ASP A 466 -4.15 28.73 -10.42
C ASP A 466 -4.10 27.45 -9.54
N ALA A 467 -4.81 26.38 -9.90
CA ALA A 467 -4.65 25.07 -9.28
C ALA A 467 -3.23 24.52 -9.49
N VAL A 468 -2.74 24.55 -10.74
CA VAL A 468 -1.38 24.12 -11.11
C VAL A 468 -0.30 25.01 -10.49
N SER A 469 -0.53 26.32 -10.35
CA SER A 469 0.40 27.20 -9.64
C SER A 469 0.45 26.85 -8.13
N THR A 470 -0.71 26.60 -7.52
CA THR A 470 -0.86 26.30 -6.09
C THR A 470 -0.21 24.96 -5.72
N SER A 471 -0.47 23.88 -6.47
CA SER A 471 0.13 22.56 -6.20
C SER A 471 1.65 22.58 -6.35
N LYS A 472 2.16 23.28 -7.36
CA LYS A 472 3.60 23.43 -7.58
C LYS A 472 4.29 24.29 -6.52
N LEU A 473 3.65 25.35 -6.03
CA LEU A 473 4.15 26.13 -4.89
C LEU A 473 4.14 25.28 -3.61
N ALA A 474 3.09 24.50 -3.38
CA ALA A 474 2.98 23.61 -2.23
C ALA A 474 4.09 22.55 -2.17
N GLN A 475 4.48 21.96 -3.31
CA GLN A 475 5.66 21.06 -3.39
C GLN A 475 6.99 21.70 -2.93
N SER A 476 7.08 23.04 -2.92
CA SER A 476 8.29 23.77 -2.47
C SER A 476 8.29 24.11 -0.98
N LEU A 477 7.18 23.89 -0.27
CA LEU A 477 7.09 24.10 1.18
C LEU A 477 7.84 22.99 1.92
N GLU A 478 8.65 23.36 2.92
CA GLU A 478 9.45 22.41 3.69
C GLU A 478 8.65 21.25 4.34
N PRO A 479 7.44 21.42 4.95
CA PRO A 479 6.69 20.29 5.49
C PRO A 479 6.25 19.26 4.43
N ILE A 480 5.93 19.70 3.21
CA ILE A 480 5.57 18.82 2.09
C ILE A 480 6.83 18.21 1.48
N ARG A 481 7.89 19.00 1.33
CA ARG A 481 9.17 18.55 0.77
C ARG A 481 9.86 17.48 1.63
N ALA A 482 9.72 17.56 2.96
CA ALA A 482 10.27 16.62 3.91
C ALA A 482 9.52 15.28 3.99
N ASN A 483 8.27 15.21 3.48
CA ASN A 483 7.45 14.01 3.50
C ASN A 483 7.15 13.56 2.06
N ASP A 484 7.80 12.47 1.63
CA ASP A 484 7.68 11.94 0.27
C ASP A 484 6.21 11.66 -0.13
N ASP A 485 5.36 11.20 0.78
CA ASP A 485 3.96 10.86 0.49
C ASP A 485 3.09 12.12 0.26
N LEU A 486 3.31 13.17 1.06
CA LEU A 486 2.68 14.47 0.83
C LEU A 486 3.18 15.09 -0.48
N ARG A 487 4.49 15.00 -0.78
CA ARG A 487 5.03 15.47 -2.06
C ARG A 487 4.37 14.75 -3.25
N LYS A 488 4.25 13.41 -3.20
CA LYS A 488 3.58 12.60 -4.23
C LYS A 488 2.10 13.00 -4.40
N LYS A 489 1.36 13.20 -3.30
CA LYS A 489 -0.03 13.71 -3.34
C LYS A 489 -0.10 15.07 -4.07
N CYS A 490 0.83 15.98 -3.79
CA CYS A 490 0.92 17.28 -4.44
C CYS A 490 1.33 17.22 -5.91
N GLU A 491 2.25 16.33 -6.28
CA GLU A 491 2.63 16.06 -7.67
C GLU A 491 1.45 15.47 -8.46
N LYS A 492 0.65 14.60 -7.84
CA LYS A 492 -0.59 14.10 -8.45
C LYS A 492 -1.61 15.22 -8.70
N CYS A 493 -1.75 16.18 -7.78
CA CYS A 493 -2.57 17.37 -8.01
C CYS A 493 -2.04 18.28 -9.14
N GLU A 494 -0.71 18.41 -9.30
CA GLU A 494 -0.13 19.11 -10.46
C GLU A 494 -0.39 18.34 -11.77
N GLU A 495 -0.28 17.00 -11.77
CA GLU A 495 -0.56 16.17 -12.93
C GLU A 495 -2.02 16.32 -13.40
N VAL A 496 -2.99 16.15 -12.50
CA VAL A 496 -4.42 16.27 -12.81
C VAL A 496 -4.76 17.69 -13.31
N GLY A 497 -4.20 18.73 -12.70
CA GLY A 497 -4.39 20.11 -13.17
C GLY A 497 -3.77 20.38 -14.54
N LEU A 498 -2.59 19.81 -14.84
CA LEU A 498 -1.96 19.93 -16.16
C LEU A 498 -2.71 19.13 -17.23
N GLU A 499 -3.26 17.96 -16.91
CA GLU A 499 -4.16 17.22 -17.80
C GLU A 499 -5.43 18.01 -18.12
N SER A 500 -6.03 18.61 -17.09
CA SER A 500 -7.23 19.43 -17.19
C SER A 500 -7.00 20.64 -18.09
N TRP A 501 -5.92 21.38 -17.82
CA TRP A 501 -5.50 22.52 -18.63
C TRP A 501 -5.25 22.09 -20.07
N GLY A 502 -4.52 20.98 -20.30
CA GLY A 502 -4.28 20.44 -21.64
C GLY A 502 -5.59 20.17 -22.39
N LYS A 503 -6.52 19.42 -21.80
CA LYS A 503 -7.85 19.12 -22.39
C LYS A 503 -8.64 20.38 -22.74
N ILE A 504 -8.60 21.41 -21.87
CA ILE A 504 -9.22 22.71 -22.11
C ILE A 504 -8.58 23.41 -23.32
N MET A 505 -7.24 23.40 -23.43
CA MET A 505 -6.54 24.01 -24.57
C MET A 505 -6.83 23.27 -25.88
N THR A 506 -6.79 21.93 -25.89
CA THR A 506 -7.17 21.13 -27.06
C THR A 506 -8.58 21.47 -27.55
N TYR A 507 -9.54 21.62 -26.63
CA TYR A 507 -10.92 22.01 -26.98
C TYR A 507 -11.00 23.43 -27.56
N LEU A 508 -10.32 24.40 -26.95
CA LEU A 508 -10.29 25.79 -27.44
C LEU A 508 -9.58 25.91 -28.80
N ALA A 509 -8.48 25.18 -29.01
CA ALA A 509 -7.79 25.10 -30.28
C ALA A 509 -8.66 24.45 -31.38
N ALA A 510 -9.39 23.37 -31.06
CA ALA A 510 -10.36 22.76 -31.97
C ALA A 510 -11.47 23.75 -32.37
N GLU A 511 -12.09 24.43 -31.41
CA GLU A 511 -13.12 25.45 -31.68
C GLU A 511 -12.58 26.64 -32.50
N ALA A 512 -11.32 27.04 -32.26
CA ALA A 512 -10.66 28.09 -33.04
C ALA A 512 -10.36 27.63 -34.48
N ARG A 513 -9.90 26.38 -34.68
CA ARG A 513 -9.75 25.76 -36.01
C ARG A 513 -11.08 25.68 -36.75
N GLU A 514 -12.16 25.25 -36.11
CA GLU A 514 -13.50 25.20 -36.71
C GLU A 514 -13.98 26.59 -37.14
N LYS A 515 -13.82 27.62 -36.30
CA LYS A 515 -14.15 29.02 -36.65
C LYS A 515 -13.32 29.52 -37.83
N ARG A 516 -12.02 29.25 -37.83
CA ARG A 516 -11.09 29.58 -38.93
C ARG A 516 -11.54 28.89 -40.23
N ASP A 517 -11.87 27.61 -40.18
CA ASP A 517 -12.17 26.80 -41.36
C ASP A 517 -13.59 27.08 -41.91
N HIS A 518 -14.56 27.34 -41.04
CA HIS A 518 -15.86 27.90 -41.43
C HIS A 518 -15.71 29.28 -42.10
N THR A 519 -14.86 30.16 -41.55
CA THR A 519 -14.59 31.49 -42.11
C THR A 519 -13.86 31.41 -43.46
N LYS A 520 -12.98 30.42 -43.65
CA LYS A 520 -12.27 30.18 -44.91
C LYS A 520 -13.13 29.47 -45.98
N SER A 521 -14.13 28.69 -45.58
CA SER A 521 -15.03 27.95 -46.51
C SER A 521 -16.34 28.68 -46.85
N GLY A 522 -16.77 29.65 -46.04
CA GLY A 522 -18.04 30.38 -46.19
C GLY A 522 -18.12 31.38 -47.35
N GLY A 523 -18.19 30.90 -48.60
CA GLY A 523 -18.67 31.64 -49.78
C GLY A 523 -18.20 33.11 -49.90
N LEU A 524 -19.16 34.05 -49.94
CA LEU A 524 -18.89 35.50 -50.06
C LEU A 524 -18.03 36.06 -48.91
N GLN A 525 -18.15 35.52 -47.69
CA GLN A 525 -17.28 35.92 -46.57
C GLN A 525 -15.84 35.42 -46.77
N GLY A 526 -15.66 34.20 -47.28
CA GLY A 526 -14.34 33.65 -47.62
C GLY A 526 -13.57 34.53 -48.62
N LEU A 527 -14.25 35.10 -49.62
CA LEU A 527 -13.67 36.07 -50.55
C LEU A 527 -13.26 37.38 -49.86
N VAL A 528 -14.09 37.93 -48.97
CA VAL A 528 -13.76 39.15 -48.19
C VAL A 528 -12.56 38.92 -47.28
N TRP A 529 -12.49 37.78 -46.59
CA TRP A 529 -11.35 37.42 -45.73
C TRP A 529 -10.08 37.11 -46.51
N LYS A 530 -10.18 36.62 -47.75
CA LYS A 530 -9.03 36.46 -48.65
C LYS A 530 -8.39 37.79 -49.07
N VAL A 531 -9.15 38.90 -49.03
CA VAL A 531 -8.67 40.26 -49.30
C VAL A 531 -8.26 40.99 -48.02
N LYS A 532 -8.98 40.79 -46.91
CA LYS A 532 -8.72 41.47 -45.61
C LYS A 532 -7.66 40.79 -44.74
N GLY A 533 -7.37 39.50 -45.01
CA GLY A 533 -6.40 38.67 -44.31
C GLY A 533 -6.96 37.95 -43.07
N THR A 534 -6.63 36.67 -42.90
CA THR A 534 -7.05 35.83 -41.75
C THR A 534 -6.06 35.82 -40.59
N LYS A 535 -5.02 36.66 -40.63
CA LYS A 535 -3.86 36.60 -39.70
C LYS A 535 -4.26 36.50 -38.22
N ASP A 536 -5.17 37.35 -37.74
CA ASP A 536 -5.65 37.36 -36.36
C ASP A 536 -6.36 36.05 -35.92
N LEU A 537 -6.97 35.31 -36.85
CA LEU A 537 -7.56 33.99 -36.57
C LEU A 537 -6.52 32.87 -36.64
N ASP A 538 -5.52 33.01 -37.52
CA ASP A 538 -4.42 32.04 -37.63
C ASP A 538 -3.48 32.15 -36.42
N GLU A 539 -3.13 33.37 -36.00
CA GLU A 539 -2.38 33.71 -34.78
C GLU A 539 -3.07 33.21 -33.51
N LYS A 540 -4.39 33.39 -33.38
CA LYS A 540 -5.17 32.83 -32.26
C LYS A 540 -5.19 31.30 -32.21
N VAL A 541 -5.07 30.62 -33.35
CA VAL A 541 -4.95 29.15 -33.37
C VAL A 541 -3.53 28.75 -32.94
N GLU A 542 -2.50 29.43 -33.47
CA GLU A 542 -1.09 29.19 -33.13
C GLU A 542 -0.80 29.46 -31.64
N ASP A 543 -1.36 30.50 -31.04
CA ASP A 543 -1.26 30.80 -29.60
C ASP A 543 -1.84 29.69 -28.72
N LEU A 544 -3.04 29.19 -29.07
CA LEU A 544 -3.73 28.14 -28.31
C LEU A 544 -3.01 26.79 -28.45
N GLU A 545 -2.52 26.47 -29.65
CA GLU A 545 -1.71 25.27 -29.93
C GLU A 545 -0.35 25.34 -29.22
N GLY A 546 0.33 26.49 -29.24
CA GLY A 546 1.60 26.69 -28.54
C GLY A 546 1.48 26.62 -27.01
N GLU A 547 0.36 27.09 -26.45
CA GLU A 547 0.06 26.87 -25.03
C GLU A 547 -0.26 25.39 -24.73
N GLU A 548 -1.02 24.71 -25.60
CA GLU A 548 -1.30 23.27 -25.48
C GLU A 548 0.00 22.43 -25.47
N GLU A 549 0.88 22.63 -26.45
CA GLU A 549 2.20 21.99 -26.51
C GLU A 549 3.05 22.29 -25.26
N GLY A 550 3.03 23.55 -24.81
CA GLY A 550 3.71 23.99 -23.60
C GLY A 550 3.21 23.30 -22.32
N VAL A 551 1.91 23.01 -22.23
CA VAL A 551 1.30 22.26 -21.11
C VAL A 551 1.63 20.76 -21.22
N ILE A 552 1.49 20.16 -22.41
CA ILE A 552 1.82 18.76 -22.66
C ILE A 552 3.29 18.46 -22.33
N LEU A 553 4.21 19.36 -22.70
CA LEU A 553 5.64 19.22 -22.37
C LEU A 553 5.89 19.28 -20.85
N ARG A 554 5.16 20.13 -20.11
CA ARG A 554 5.23 20.16 -18.63
C ARG A 554 4.70 18.86 -18.02
N LEU A 555 3.54 18.38 -18.48
CA LEU A 555 2.91 17.14 -18.03
C LEU A 555 3.83 15.93 -18.26
N ASN A 556 4.40 15.81 -19.47
CA ASN A 556 5.34 14.74 -19.81
C ASN A 556 6.63 14.81 -18.97
N LYS A 557 7.12 16.03 -18.67
CA LYS A 557 8.27 16.23 -17.76
C LYS A 557 7.95 15.81 -16.32
N LEU A 558 6.76 16.13 -15.81
CA LEU A 558 6.30 15.73 -14.47
C LEU A 558 6.13 14.21 -14.39
N ARG A 559 5.40 13.59 -15.33
CA ARG A 559 5.25 12.13 -15.42
C ARG A 559 6.60 11.41 -15.52
N SER A 560 7.53 11.90 -16.34
CA SER A 560 8.88 11.34 -16.44
C SER A 560 9.69 11.48 -15.15
N LYS A 561 9.41 12.50 -14.31
CA LYS A 561 10.01 12.65 -12.99
C LYS A 561 9.41 11.62 -12.01
N MET A 562 8.08 11.59 -11.88
CA MET A 562 7.37 10.65 -10.98
C MET A 562 7.76 9.20 -11.29
N LEU A 563 7.69 8.80 -12.56
CA LEU A 563 8.08 7.46 -13.03
C LEU A 563 9.53 7.09 -12.68
N LYS A 564 10.47 8.05 -12.70
CA LYS A 564 11.86 7.82 -12.29
C LYS A 564 12.01 7.70 -10.78
N GLU A 565 11.23 8.45 -10.01
CA GLU A 565 11.21 8.32 -8.55
C GLU A 565 10.59 6.96 -8.14
N GLU A 566 9.51 6.53 -8.79
CA GLU A 566 8.90 5.21 -8.63
C GLU A 566 9.89 4.08 -8.96
N TYR A 567 10.55 4.11 -10.13
CA TYR A 567 11.57 3.10 -10.46
C TYR A 567 12.75 3.12 -9.48
N ALA A 568 13.23 4.29 -9.06
CA ALA A 568 14.30 4.38 -8.07
C ALA A 568 13.88 3.89 -6.68
N GLU A 569 12.59 4.01 -6.32
CA GLU A 569 12.03 3.41 -5.11
C GLU A 569 11.94 1.89 -5.23
N MET A 570 11.43 1.37 -6.36
CA MET A 570 11.39 -0.07 -6.63
C MET A 570 12.80 -0.68 -6.63
N ASP A 571 13.79 -0.05 -7.28
CA ASP A 571 15.20 -0.49 -7.25
C ASP A 571 15.76 -0.53 -5.82
N ARG A 572 15.43 0.47 -4.98
CA ARG A 572 15.81 0.47 -3.56
C ARG A 572 15.13 -0.62 -2.75
N LYS A 573 13.88 -0.96 -3.06
CA LYS A 573 13.13 -2.06 -2.43
C LYS A 573 13.76 -3.40 -2.83
N TYR A 574 13.92 -3.66 -4.13
CA TYR A 574 14.59 -4.86 -4.65
C TYR A 574 16.03 -5.01 -4.16
N ALA A 575 16.78 -3.93 -3.96
CA ALA A 575 18.14 -3.99 -3.40
C ALA A 575 18.17 -4.38 -1.90
N ARG A 576 17.07 -4.18 -1.15
CA ARG A 576 16.99 -4.54 0.27
C ARG A 576 16.57 -6.00 0.50
N THR A 577 15.82 -6.62 -0.42
CA THR A 577 15.35 -8.01 -0.31
C THR A 577 16.43 -9.07 -0.55
N PHE A 578 17.63 -8.71 -1.02
CA PHE A 578 18.77 -9.63 -1.16
C PHE A 578 19.59 -9.85 0.13
N VAL A 579 19.08 -9.46 1.29
CA VAL A 579 19.71 -9.73 2.60
C VAL A 579 18.81 -10.64 3.44
N PHE A 580 18.94 -11.95 3.20
CA PHE A 580 18.44 -13.04 4.03
C PHE A 580 19.63 -13.92 4.49
#